data_AF-A0A3D5DCF4-F1
#
_entry.id   AF-A0A3D5DCF4-F1
#
_cell.length_a   1.000
_cell.length_b   1.000
_cell.length_c   1.000
_cell.angle_alpha   90.00
_cell.angle_beta   90.00
_cell.angle_gamma   90.00
#
_symmetry.space_group_name_H-M   'P 1'
#
loop_
_entity.id
_entity.type
_entity.pdbx_description
1 polymer ?
#
loop_
_entity_poly.entity_id
_entity_poly.type
_entity_poly.pdbx_seq_one_letter_code
_entity_poly.pdbx_strand_id
1 'polypeptide(L)'
;IFGCDDCQIVCPWNRFAKLSAEKDFAPRFNLDASSLIELFTWSENDFNTRTLGSALRRISYDQWLRNIAISLGNSPPSASVRAALENRLVTATPLVAEHIVWAIDQQKARARNVTPD
;
A
#
# COMPACT_ATOMS: atom_id res chain seq x y z
N ILE A 1 4.04 -2.17 0.03
CA ILE A 1 3.41 -1.68 1.30
C ILE A 1 3.69 -2.57 2.51
N PHE A 2 4.31 -3.74 2.35
CA PHE A 2 4.66 -4.66 3.45
C PHE A 2 5.93 -5.42 3.06
N GLY A 3 6.91 -5.49 3.95
CA GLY A 3 8.23 -6.02 3.62
C GLY A 3 9.07 -5.13 2.70
N CYS A 4 10.30 -5.54 2.46
CA CYS A 4 11.27 -4.93 1.55
C CYS A 4 12.22 -6.01 1.06
N ASP A 5 12.38 -6.13 -0.26
CA ASP A 5 13.25 -7.13 -0.90
C ASP A 5 14.47 -6.49 -1.57
N ASP A 6 14.77 -5.22 -1.30
CA ASP A 6 15.87 -4.49 -1.94
C ASP A 6 17.21 -5.21 -1.72
N CYS A 7 17.43 -5.75 -0.51
CA CYS A 7 18.62 -6.53 -0.20
C CYS A 7 18.71 -7.84 -1.00
N GLN A 8 17.57 -8.45 -1.36
CA GLN A 8 17.53 -9.63 -2.21
C GLN A 8 17.74 -9.26 -3.68
N ILE A 9 17.22 -8.12 -4.14
CA ILE A 9 17.36 -7.65 -5.53
C ILE A 9 18.82 -7.33 -5.86
N VAL A 10 19.55 -6.68 -4.94
CA VAL A 10 20.97 -6.32 -5.15
C VAL A 10 21.93 -7.48 -4.91
N CYS A 11 21.46 -8.61 -4.37
CA CYS A 11 22.32 -9.72 -4.01
C CYS A 11 22.86 -10.44 -5.26
N PRO A 12 24.20 -10.57 -5.43
CA PRO A 12 24.79 -11.20 -6.61
C PRO A 12 24.47 -12.68 -6.73
N TRP A 13 24.07 -13.33 -5.63
CA TRP A 13 23.67 -14.73 -5.61
C TRP A 13 22.20 -14.94 -5.99
N ASN A 14 21.32 -13.96 -5.69
CA ASN A 14 19.89 -14.13 -5.93
C ASN A 14 19.53 -14.14 -7.41
N ARG A 15 20.40 -13.64 -8.29
CA ARG A 15 20.26 -13.77 -9.76
C ARG A 15 20.21 -15.21 -10.26
N PHE A 16 20.67 -16.16 -9.45
CA PHE A 16 20.64 -17.59 -9.76
C PHE A 16 19.43 -18.32 -9.16
N ALA A 17 18.61 -17.62 -8.36
CA ALA A 17 17.40 -18.19 -7.78
C ALA A 17 16.38 -18.51 -8.86
N LYS A 18 15.61 -19.58 -8.64
CA LYS A 18 14.49 -19.99 -9.50
C LYS A 18 13.19 -19.80 -8.75
N LEU A 19 12.14 -19.39 -9.48
CA LEU A 19 10.80 -19.35 -8.91
C LEU A 19 10.39 -20.75 -8.46
N SER A 20 9.77 -20.82 -7.27
CA SER A 20 9.26 -22.07 -6.74
C SER A 20 8.09 -22.58 -7.58
N ALA A 21 7.99 -23.90 -7.75
CA ALA A 21 6.82 -24.55 -8.32
C ALA A 21 5.71 -24.82 -7.28
N GLU A 22 5.97 -24.52 -6.01
CA GLU A 22 5.00 -24.69 -4.92
C GLU A 22 3.85 -23.70 -5.09
N LYS A 23 2.63 -24.23 -5.27
CA LYS A 23 1.44 -23.42 -5.56
C LYS A 23 1.02 -22.58 -4.36
N ASP A 24 1.31 -23.05 -3.15
CA ASP A 24 0.95 -22.34 -1.94
C ASP A 24 1.64 -20.97 -1.81
N PHE A 25 2.74 -20.75 -2.54
CA PHE A 25 3.46 -19.47 -2.61
C PHE A 25 2.95 -18.52 -3.69
N ALA A 26 2.00 -18.93 -4.52
CA ALA A 26 1.40 -18.03 -5.50
C ALA A 26 0.62 -16.90 -4.79
N PRO A 27 0.64 -15.67 -5.34
CA PRO A 27 -0.20 -14.58 -4.86
C PRO A 27 -1.67 -14.99 -4.77
N ARG A 28 -2.34 -14.57 -3.71
CA ARG A 28 -3.76 -14.85 -3.45
C ARG A 28 -4.54 -13.54 -3.48
N PHE A 29 -5.84 -13.64 -3.80
CA PHE A 29 -6.77 -12.49 -3.79
C PHE A 29 -6.31 -11.29 -4.64
N ASN A 30 -5.55 -11.55 -5.71
CA ASN A 30 -5.07 -10.54 -6.65
C ASN A 30 -4.19 -9.44 -6.01
N LEU A 31 -3.56 -9.73 -4.87
CA LEU A 31 -2.74 -8.78 -4.13
C LEU A 31 -1.52 -8.25 -4.90
N ASP A 32 -1.11 -8.94 -5.96
CA ASP A 32 -0.03 -8.58 -6.89
C ASP A 32 -0.49 -7.65 -8.03
N ALA A 33 -1.79 -7.49 -8.24
CA ALA A 33 -2.36 -6.65 -9.31
C ALA A 33 -3.39 -5.61 -8.83
N SER A 34 -3.85 -5.66 -7.58
CA SER A 34 -4.78 -4.67 -7.02
C SER A 34 -4.15 -3.29 -6.90
N SER A 35 -4.96 -2.25 -7.15
CA SER A 35 -4.51 -0.86 -6.99
C SER A 35 -4.40 -0.46 -5.52
N LEU A 36 -3.54 0.52 -5.21
CA LEU A 36 -3.46 1.04 -3.84
C LEU A 36 -4.78 1.65 -3.36
N ILE A 37 -5.55 2.30 -4.24
CA ILE A 37 -6.86 2.85 -3.89
C ILE A 37 -7.83 1.73 -3.50
N GLU A 38 -7.89 0.67 -4.31
CA GLU A 38 -8.73 -0.50 -4.00
C GLU A 38 -8.37 -1.10 -2.64
N LEU A 39 -7.09 -1.38 -2.40
CA LEU A 39 -6.62 -1.92 -1.12
C LEU A 39 -6.90 -0.97 0.06
N PHE A 40 -6.89 0.35 -0.19
CA PHE A 40 -7.23 1.35 0.81
C PHE A 40 -8.73 1.41 1.14
N THR A 41 -9.59 0.93 0.24
CA THR A 41 -11.05 0.87 0.44
C THR A 41 -11.53 -0.37 1.18
N TRP A 42 -10.69 -1.39 1.33
CA TRP A 42 -11.03 -2.57 2.12
C TRP A 42 -11.54 -2.19 3.51
N SER A 43 -12.45 -2.99 4.04
CA SER A 43 -12.81 -2.94 5.46
C SER A 43 -11.82 -3.77 6.29
N GLU A 44 -11.87 -3.64 7.61
CA GLU A 44 -11.12 -4.52 8.51
C GLU A 44 -11.51 -6.00 8.30
N ASN A 45 -12.79 -6.27 8.01
CA ASN A 45 -13.26 -7.62 7.70
C ASN A 45 -12.68 -8.15 6.39
N ASP A 46 -12.60 -7.32 5.34
CA ASP A 46 -11.96 -7.69 4.08
C ASP A 46 -10.48 -8.01 4.29
N PHE A 47 -9.76 -7.13 5.02
CA PHE A 47 -8.37 -7.36 5.37
C PHE A 47 -8.20 -8.69 6.12
N ASN A 48 -8.99 -8.92 7.17
CA ASN A 48 -8.90 -10.14 7.97
C ASN A 48 -9.18 -11.41 7.16
N THR A 49 -10.21 -11.37 6.31
CA THR A 49 -10.62 -12.53 5.50
C THR A 49 -9.62 -12.82 4.38
N ARG A 50 -9.21 -11.78 3.63
CA ARG A 50 -8.34 -11.93 2.46
C ARG A 50 -6.86 -12.10 2.82
N THR A 51 -6.45 -11.77 4.04
CA THR A 51 -5.07 -12.01 4.51
C THR A 51 -4.95 -13.24 5.41
N LEU A 52 -6.04 -14.00 5.62
CA LEU A 52 -6.00 -15.20 6.44
C LEU A 52 -4.97 -16.21 5.90
N GLY A 53 -4.11 -16.70 6.78
CA GLY A 53 -3.01 -17.61 6.41
C GLY A 53 -1.83 -16.94 5.69
N SER A 54 -1.82 -15.60 5.57
CA SER A 54 -0.70 -14.83 5.01
C SER A 54 0.16 -14.21 6.11
N ALA A 55 1.45 -13.98 5.82
CA ALA A 55 2.34 -13.19 6.68
C ALA A 55 1.86 -11.74 6.88
N LEU A 56 0.98 -11.23 6.00
CA LEU A 56 0.34 -9.92 6.14
C LEU A 56 -0.44 -9.77 7.46
N ARG A 57 -0.91 -10.86 8.07
CA ARG A 57 -1.59 -10.88 9.37
C ARG A 57 -0.71 -10.48 10.56
N ARG A 58 0.60 -10.27 10.36
CA ARG A 58 1.52 -9.81 11.42
C ARG A 58 1.35 -8.33 11.75
N ILE A 59 0.74 -7.55 10.86
CA ILE A 59 0.42 -6.13 11.10
C ILE A 59 -1.07 -5.97 11.37
N SER A 60 -1.43 -4.93 12.12
CA SER A 60 -2.83 -4.57 12.31
C SER A 60 -3.43 -3.92 11.06
N TYR A 61 -4.76 -3.88 11.00
CA TYR A 61 -5.47 -3.17 9.94
C TYR A 61 -5.12 -1.67 9.88
N ASP A 62 -4.93 -1.02 11.02
CA ASP A 62 -4.44 0.37 11.07
C ASP A 62 -3.04 0.52 10.48
N GLN A 63 -2.12 -0.41 10.74
CA GLN A 63 -0.78 -0.39 10.15
C GLN A 63 -0.82 -0.64 8.65
N TRP A 64 -1.75 -1.46 8.17
CA TRP A 64 -2.03 -1.68 6.75
C TRP A 64 -2.48 -0.37 6.08
N LEU A 65 -3.50 0.29 6.64
CA LEU A 65 -3.98 1.58 6.13
C LEU A 65 -2.90 2.66 6.18
N ARG A 66 -2.15 2.75 7.28
CA ARG A 66 -1.02 3.69 7.42
C ARG A 66 0.00 3.51 6.30
N ASN A 67 0.43 2.27 6.03
CA ASN A 67 1.42 1.99 4.98
C ASN A 67 0.89 2.35 3.59
N ILE A 68 -0.40 2.11 3.32
CA ILE A 68 -1.03 2.49 2.06
C ILE A 68 -1.15 4.01 1.95
N ALA A 69 -1.55 4.72 3.00
CA ALA A 69 -1.61 6.18 3.00
C ALA A 69 -0.25 6.80 2.66
N ILE A 70 0.84 6.32 3.27
CA ILE A 70 2.21 6.75 2.93
C ILE A 70 2.51 6.49 1.45
N SER A 71 2.17 5.31 0.96
CA SER A 71 2.43 4.93 -0.45
C SER A 71 1.62 5.77 -1.44
N LEU A 72 0.37 6.10 -1.11
CA LEU A 72 -0.47 7.02 -1.87
C LEU A 72 0.12 8.44 -1.86
N GLY A 73 0.62 8.92 -0.73
CA GLY A 73 1.32 10.22 -0.64
C GLY A 73 2.60 10.29 -1.47
N ASN A 74 3.30 9.16 -1.63
CA ASN A 74 4.50 9.04 -2.47
C ASN A 74 4.20 8.85 -3.96
N SER A 75 2.96 8.49 -4.31
CA SER A 75 2.56 8.27 -5.70
C SER A 75 2.47 9.58 -6.50
N PRO A 76 2.42 9.53 -7.85
CA PRO A 76 2.15 10.70 -8.67
C PRO A 76 0.87 11.44 -8.23
N PRO A 77 0.79 12.77 -8.42
CA PRO A 77 -0.37 13.54 -8.00
C PRO A 77 -1.62 13.09 -8.77
N SER A 78 -2.69 12.76 -8.04
CA SER A 78 -3.96 12.31 -8.63
C SER A 78 -5.16 12.80 -7.82
N ALA A 79 -6.21 13.22 -8.54
CA ALA A 79 -7.47 13.61 -7.92
C ALA A 79 -8.16 12.41 -7.25
N SER A 80 -8.09 11.21 -7.83
CA SER A 80 -8.70 10.01 -7.25
C SER A 80 -7.99 9.56 -5.98
N VAL A 81 -6.65 9.72 -5.93
CA VAL A 81 -5.87 9.46 -4.71
C VAL A 81 -6.27 10.41 -3.59
N ARG A 82 -6.36 11.72 -3.86
CA ARG A 82 -6.78 12.71 -2.86
C ARG A 82 -8.19 12.43 -2.34
N ALA A 83 -9.14 12.14 -3.23
CA ALA A 83 -10.50 11.80 -2.83
C ALA A 83 -10.56 10.54 -1.95
N ALA A 84 -9.78 9.49 -2.27
CA ALA A 84 -9.72 8.29 -1.46
C ALA A 84 -9.15 8.56 -0.04
N LEU A 85 -8.11 9.39 0.04
CA LEU A 85 -7.51 9.82 1.30
C LEU A 85 -8.50 10.64 2.15
N GLU A 86 -9.15 11.64 1.55
CA GLU A 86 -10.14 12.52 2.22
C GLU A 86 -11.34 11.71 2.73
N ASN A 87 -11.86 10.79 1.93
CA ASN A 87 -12.97 9.92 2.33
C ASN A 87 -12.61 9.04 3.54
N ARG A 88 -11.40 8.48 3.57
CA ARG A 88 -10.96 7.63 4.68
C ARG A 88 -10.70 8.43 5.95
N LEU A 89 -10.24 9.68 5.85
CA LEU A 89 -9.92 10.54 6.98
C LEU A 89 -11.08 10.66 7.99
N VAL A 90 -12.32 10.68 7.48
CA VAL A 90 -13.56 10.81 8.28
C VAL A 90 -13.69 9.74 9.37
N THR A 91 -13.19 8.53 9.10
CA THR A 91 -13.36 7.36 9.98
C THR A 91 -12.02 6.79 10.48
N ALA A 92 -10.92 7.49 10.20
CA ALA A 92 -9.58 7.02 10.53
C ALA A 92 -9.30 7.14 12.04
N THR A 93 -8.53 6.18 12.57
CA THR A 93 -7.94 6.31 13.91
C THR A 93 -6.88 7.42 13.91
N PRO A 94 -6.49 7.98 15.08
CA PRO A 94 -5.49 9.04 15.14
C PRO A 94 -4.18 8.69 14.41
N LEU A 95 -3.72 7.44 14.54
CA LEU A 95 -2.53 6.93 13.85
C LEU A 95 -2.67 7.04 12.33
N VAL A 96 -3.79 6.56 11.78
CA VAL A 96 -4.01 6.56 10.33
C VAL A 96 -4.27 7.98 9.82
N ALA A 97 -5.02 8.79 10.58
CA ALA A 97 -5.37 10.16 10.23
C ALA A 97 -4.14 11.04 10.04
N GLU A 98 -3.15 10.96 10.93
CA GLU A 98 -1.87 11.68 10.81
C GLU A 98 -1.20 11.44 9.44
N HIS A 99 -1.16 10.17 9.02
CA HIS A 99 -0.51 9.77 7.78
C HIS A 99 -1.35 10.11 6.54
N ILE A 100 -2.68 10.10 6.66
CA ILE A 100 -3.58 10.58 5.61
C ILE A 100 -3.38 12.07 5.37
N VAL A 101 -3.33 12.88 6.43
CA VAL A 101 -3.09 14.34 6.31
C VAL A 101 -1.76 14.60 5.61
N TRP A 102 -0.68 13.94 6.06
CA TRP A 102 0.61 14.01 5.38
C TRP A 102 0.52 13.63 3.89
N ALA A 103 -0.18 12.54 3.56
CA ALA A 103 -0.31 12.07 2.19
C ALA A 103 -1.07 13.06 1.30
N ILE A 104 -2.12 13.71 1.81
CA ILE A 104 -2.86 14.77 1.10
C ILE A 104 -1.94 15.95 0.80
N ASP A 105 -1.13 16.39 1.78
CA ASP A 105 -0.22 17.50 1.60
C ASP A 105 0.87 17.19 0.56
N GLN A 106 1.40 15.96 0.57
CA GLN A 106 2.35 15.51 -0.44
C GLN A 106 1.75 15.49 -1.84
N GLN A 107 0.51 15.00 -1.97
CA GLN A 107 -0.23 15.00 -3.24
C GLN A 107 -0.46 16.43 -3.77
N LYS A 108 -0.76 17.40 -2.89
CA LYS A 108 -0.90 18.82 -3.26
C LYS A 108 0.43 19.46 -3.62
N ALA A 109 1.49 19.18 -2.86
CA ALA A 109 2.84 19.71 -3.13
C ALA A 109 3.37 19.22 -4.48
N ARG A 110 3.26 17.91 -4.76
CA ARG A 110 3.66 17.33 -6.04
C ARG A 110 2.86 17.89 -7.20
N ALA A 111 1.54 18.04 -7.05
CA ALA A 111 0.69 18.63 -8.10
C ALA A 111 1.10 20.07 -8.47
N ARG A 112 1.58 20.86 -7.50
CA ARG A 112 2.11 22.22 -7.75
C ARG A 112 3.46 22.23 -8.48
N ASN A 113 4.25 21.18 -8.29
CA ASN A 113 5.60 21.06 -8.87
C ASN A 113 5.60 20.37 -10.24
N VAL A 114 4.46 19.90 -10.73
CA VAL A 114 4.32 19.46 -12.13
C VAL A 114 4.13 20.72 -12.97
N THR A 115 5.21 21.27 -13.51
CA THR A 115 5.14 22.28 -14.57
C THR A 115 4.45 21.67 -15.80
N PRO A 116 3.56 22.40 -16.50
CA PRO A 116 3.11 21.97 -17.81
C PRO A 116 4.30 22.07 -18.77
N ASP A 117 4.60 20.97 -19.48
CA ASP A 117 5.50 21.00 -20.65
C ASP A 117 4.94 21.92 -21.75
#